data_AF-A0A350W7Z8-F1
#
_entry.id   AF-A0A350W7Z8-F1
#
_cell.length_a   1.000
_cell.length_b   1.000
_cell.length_c   1.000
_cell.angle_alpha   90.00
_cell.angle_beta   90.00
_cell.angle_gamma   90.00
#
_symmetry.space_group_name_H-M   'P 1'
#
loop_
_entity.id
_entity.type
_entity.pdbx_description
1 polymer ?
#
loop_
_entity_poly.entity_id
_entity_poly.type
_entity_poly.pdbx_seq_one_letter_code
_entity_poly.pdbx_strand_id
1 'polypeptide(L)'
;MDINTRLENEDLFDSQNAKGKNRIVALNNKGIFTVEDFINCDIATITSTSYLRNYYVAIQYALKYKYKGEPLVTDVLLEQEFEIDRFRVRHASPQIHIRFAKKLGFENYMISQIVKGEIRNKMEENKDFYQRDIAKSGGFKQQYYYISMMEILKVIAQSGDKLAQFYVDYQEKKKLEEEHQQSYSEILEKFKKEIVLLTAQRDKLDEKIHQLTEQVQKLEGGNISNGRK
;
A
#
# COMPACT_ATOMS: atom_id res chain seq x y z
N MET A 1 -9.55 -6.54 17.06
CA MET A 1 -8.90 -7.86 17.23
C MET A 1 -8.34 -7.94 18.64
N ASP A 2 -8.29 -9.12 19.24
CA ASP A 2 -7.75 -9.29 20.61
C ASP A 2 -6.22 -9.45 20.60
N ILE A 3 -5.51 -8.44 21.12
CA ILE A 3 -4.04 -8.41 21.17
C ILE A 3 -3.46 -9.43 22.16
N ASN A 4 -4.27 -9.93 23.10
CA ASN A 4 -3.87 -10.97 24.04
C ASN A 4 -4.02 -12.39 23.47
N THR A 5 -4.39 -12.52 22.18
CA THR A 5 -4.42 -13.83 21.52
C THR A 5 -3.05 -14.49 21.56
N ARG A 6 -3.05 -15.81 21.74
CA ARG A 6 -1.83 -16.60 21.73
C ARG A 6 -1.19 -16.65 20.35
N LEU A 7 0.14 -16.73 20.32
CA LEU A 7 0.90 -16.81 19.07
C LEU A 7 0.50 -18.01 18.20
N GLU A 8 0.13 -19.14 18.81
CA GLU A 8 -0.39 -20.31 18.07
C GLU A 8 -1.66 -20.04 17.25
N ASN A 9 -2.42 -18.99 17.60
CA ASN A 9 -3.65 -18.61 16.92
C ASN A 9 -3.46 -17.44 15.94
N GLU A 10 -2.23 -16.91 15.83
CA GLU A 10 -1.93 -15.84 14.89
C GLU A 10 -1.41 -16.42 13.57
N ASP A 11 -2.18 -16.20 12.50
CA ASP A 11 -1.92 -16.74 11.17
C ASP A 11 -0.53 -16.38 10.63
N LEU A 12 0.03 -15.21 10.96
CA LEU A 12 1.35 -14.79 10.48
C LEU A 12 2.49 -15.70 10.93
N PHE A 13 2.32 -16.44 12.04
CA PHE A 13 3.32 -17.43 12.48
C PHE A 13 3.17 -18.78 11.79
N ASP A 14 2.07 -19.00 11.07
CA ASP A 14 1.72 -20.24 10.36
C ASP A 14 1.94 -21.49 11.23
N SER A 15 1.24 -21.51 12.37
CA SER A 15 1.33 -22.57 13.39
C SER A 15 0.91 -23.96 12.90
N GLN A 16 0.35 -24.08 11.70
CA GLN A 16 -0.03 -25.36 11.12
C GLN A 16 1.18 -26.07 10.51
N ASN A 17 2.17 -25.31 10.01
CA ASN A 17 3.39 -25.88 9.43
C ASN A 17 4.48 -26.13 10.49
N ALA A 18 5.40 -27.07 10.23
CA ALA A 18 6.45 -27.45 11.19
C ALA A 18 7.40 -26.29 11.54
N LYS A 19 7.69 -25.40 10.59
CA LYS A 19 8.58 -24.25 10.78
C LYS A 19 7.97 -23.22 11.73
N GLY A 20 6.68 -22.94 11.57
CA GLY A 20 5.88 -22.06 12.41
C GLY A 20 5.73 -22.59 13.82
N LYS A 21 5.39 -23.89 13.97
CA LYS A 21 5.38 -24.58 15.28
C LYS A 21 6.70 -24.42 16.02
N ASN A 22 7.82 -24.70 15.34
CA ASN A 22 9.14 -24.58 15.96
C ASN A 22 9.49 -23.14 16.37
N ARG A 23 9.07 -22.15 15.58
CA ARG A 23 9.23 -20.73 15.92
C ARG A 23 8.44 -20.35 17.18
N ILE A 24 7.18 -20.77 17.26
CA ILE A 24 6.32 -20.51 18.41
C ILE A 24 6.88 -21.18 19.68
N VAL A 25 7.34 -22.44 19.59
CA VAL A 25 8.01 -23.11 20.71
C VAL A 25 9.25 -22.34 21.17
N ALA A 26 10.07 -21.83 20.24
CA ALA A 26 11.25 -21.03 20.58
C ALA A 26 10.91 -19.70 21.27
N LEU A 27 9.78 -19.08 20.92
CA LEU A 27 9.26 -17.86 21.55
C LEU A 27 8.68 -18.15 22.94
N ASN A 28 7.89 -19.21 23.07
CA ASN A 28 7.31 -19.65 24.34
C ASN A 28 8.40 -19.98 25.38
N ASN A 29 9.50 -20.61 24.95
CA ASN A 29 10.66 -20.89 25.81
C ASN A 29 11.37 -19.62 26.32
N LYS A 30 11.08 -18.46 25.72
CA LYS A 30 11.58 -17.13 26.13
C LYS A 30 10.52 -16.32 26.88
N GLY A 31 9.38 -16.92 27.21
CA GLY A 31 8.29 -16.25 27.93
C GLY A 31 7.40 -15.36 27.04
N ILE A 32 7.44 -15.54 25.72
CA ILE A 32 6.64 -14.76 24.77
C ILE A 32 5.50 -15.66 24.27
N PHE A 33 4.27 -15.42 24.76
CA PHE A 33 3.14 -16.33 24.52
C PHE A 33 2.01 -15.69 23.72
N THR A 34 1.85 -14.37 23.82
CA THR A 34 0.78 -13.60 23.18
C THR A 34 1.32 -12.67 22.09
N VAL A 35 0.41 -12.18 21.25
CA VAL A 35 0.73 -11.12 20.26
C VAL A 35 1.24 -9.86 20.97
N GLU A 36 0.68 -9.49 22.12
CA GLU A 36 1.15 -8.35 22.91
C GLU A 36 2.60 -8.54 23.38
N ASP A 37 2.93 -9.71 23.95
CA ASP A 37 4.31 -10.03 24.37
C ASP A 37 5.28 -9.88 23.19
N PHE A 38 4.90 -10.44 22.04
CA PHE A 38 5.75 -10.45 20.85
C PHE A 38 5.93 -9.06 20.25
N ILE A 39 4.88 -8.22 20.20
CA ILE A 39 4.99 -6.85 19.67
C ILE A 39 5.95 -6.00 20.51
N ASN A 40 6.00 -6.23 21.83
CA ASN A 40 6.74 -5.39 22.77
C ASN A 40 8.13 -5.94 23.10
N CYS A 41 8.46 -7.17 22.69
CA CYS A 41 9.77 -7.76 22.96
C CYS A 41 10.90 -7.20 22.07
N ASP A 42 12.12 -7.21 22.60
CA ASP A 42 13.32 -6.91 21.82
C ASP A 42 13.76 -8.15 21.03
N ILE A 43 13.56 -8.13 19.70
CA ILE A 43 13.94 -9.22 18.80
C ILE A 43 15.43 -9.56 18.87
N ALA A 44 16.30 -8.60 19.20
CA ALA A 44 17.73 -8.85 19.34
C ALA A 44 18.04 -9.90 20.43
N THR A 45 17.19 -9.98 21.47
CA THR A 45 17.29 -10.95 22.57
C THR A 45 16.75 -12.34 22.21
N ILE A 46 15.98 -12.45 21.13
CA ILE A 46 15.37 -13.71 20.68
C ILE A 46 16.35 -14.50 19.84
N THR A 47 17.05 -13.85 18.90
CA THR A 47 17.96 -14.54 17.99
C THR A 47 19.10 -13.66 17.48
N SER A 48 20.29 -14.27 17.39
CA SER A 48 21.45 -13.68 16.72
C SER A 48 21.43 -13.88 15.21
N THR A 49 20.59 -14.80 14.70
CA THR A 49 20.52 -15.15 13.28
C THR A 49 19.84 -14.02 12.49
N SER A 50 20.61 -13.35 11.62
CA SER A 50 20.12 -12.17 10.88
C SER A 50 18.86 -12.41 10.05
N TYR A 51 18.71 -13.60 9.45
CA TYR A 51 17.52 -13.95 8.69
C TYR A 51 16.28 -14.04 9.62
N LEU A 52 16.37 -14.82 10.70
CA LEU A 52 15.25 -15.01 11.62
C LEU A 52 14.87 -13.72 12.35
N ARG A 53 15.88 -12.89 12.66
CA ARG A 53 15.67 -11.54 13.19
C ARG A 53 14.82 -10.69 12.24
N ASN A 54 15.18 -10.65 10.96
CA ASN A 54 14.43 -9.84 9.99
C ASN A 54 13.00 -10.36 9.79
N TYR A 55 12.82 -11.68 9.79
CA TYR A 55 11.49 -12.29 9.76
C TYR A 55 10.64 -11.86 10.95
N TYR A 56 11.17 -11.94 12.18
CA TYR A 56 10.42 -11.51 13.36
C TYR A 56 10.15 -10.01 13.39
N VAL A 57 11.09 -9.18 12.95
CA VAL A 57 10.88 -7.73 12.81
C VAL A 57 9.75 -7.43 11.81
N ALA A 58 9.72 -8.13 10.68
CA ALA A 58 8.66 -7.99 9.69
C ALA A 58 7.28 -8.38 10.26
N ILE A 59 7.20 -9.49 11.00
CA ILE A 59 5.97 -9.89 11.69
C ILE A 59 5.58 -8.85 12.76
N GLN A 60 6.53 -8.31 13.54
CA GLN A 60 6.22 -7.27 14.52
C GLN A 60 5.57 -6.05 13.86
N TYR A 61 6.08 -5.59 12.72
CA TYR A 61 5.48 -4.47 11.99
C TYR A 61 4.08 -4.82 11.48
N ALA A 62 3.91 -6.01 10.90
CA ALA A 62 2.60 -6.47 10.43
C ALA A 62 1.56 -6.54 11.56
N LEU A 63 1.96 -7.05 12.74
CA LEU A 63 1.09 -7.15 13.91
C LEU A 63 0.80 -5.79 14.55
N LYS A 64 1.78 -4.88 14.60
CA LYS A 64 1.55 -3.49 15.04
C LYS A 64 0.52 -2.78 14.17
N TYR A 65 0.61 -2.93 12.85
CA TYR A 65 -0.44 -2.44 11.95
C TYR A 65 -1.78 -3.12 12.24
N LYS A 66 -1.82 -4.46 12.24
CA LYS A 66 -3.05 -5.26 12.38
C LYS A 66 -3.79 -5.04 13.71
N TYR A 67 -3.07 -4.89 14.83
CA TYR A 67 -3.64 -4.83 16.18
C TYR A 67 -3.62 -3.45 16.83
N LYS A 68 -2.65 -2.59 16.49
CA LYS A 68 -2.51 -1.24 17.06
C LYS A 68 -2.84 -0.12 16.07
N GLY A 69 -3.05 -0.43 14.79
CA GLY A 69 -3.31 0.57 13.76
C GLY A 69 -2.09 1.45 13.45
N GLU A 70 -0.89 1.02 13.83
CA GLU A 70 0.35 1.75 13.55
C GLU A 70 0.68 1.71 12.05
N PRO A 71 1.22 2.79 11.45
CA PRO A 71 1.65 2.77 10.05
C PRO A 71 2.66 1.67 9.75
N LEU A 72 2.48 0.99 8.63
CA LEU A 72 3.38 -0.09 8.22
C LEU A 72 4.72 0.50 7.75
N VAL A 73 5.76 0.39 8.58
CA VAL A 73 7.10 0.95 8.30
C VAL A 73 7.71 0.45 6.98
N THR A 74 7.33 -0.75 6.54
CA THR A 74 7.85 -1.37 5.32
C THR A 74 7.09 -1.01 4.06
N ASP A 75 6.06 -0.15 4.12
CA ASP A 75 5.20 0.21 2.99
C ASP A 75 5.99 0.75 1.79
N VAL A 76 6.96 1.62 2.03
CA VAL A 76 7.87 2.17 0.99
C VAL A 76 8.59 1.06 0.19
N LEU A 77 8.83 -0.10 0.80
CA LEU A 77 9.49 -1.22 0.12
C LEU A 77 8.54 -2.00 -0.80
N LEU A 78 7.22 -1.90 -0.57
CA LEU A 78 6.19 -2.60 -1.34
C LEU A 78 5.96 -1.94 -2.72
N GLU A 79 6.21 -0.64 -2.81
CA GLU A 79 6.08 0.15 -4.04
C GLU A 79 7.35 0.11 -4.91
N GLN A 80 8.40 -0.55 -4.44
CA GLN A 80 9.69 -0.57 -5.11
C GLN A 80 9.62 -1.38 -6.42
N GLU A 81 10.10 -0.75 -7.50
CA GLU A 81 10.39 -1.43 -8.76
C GLU A 81 11.89 -1.73 -8.89
N PHE A 82 12.18 -2.85 -9.54
CA PHE A 82 13.54 -3.34 -9.79
C PHE A 82 13.79 -3.45 -11.28
N GLU A 83 14.82 -2.75 -11.74
CA GLU A 83 15.38 -2.93 -13.06
C GLU A 83 16.29 -4.17 -13.07
N ILE A 84 16.01 -5.11 -13.97
CA ILE A 84 16.74 -6.37 -14.07
C ILE A 84 17.25 -6.56 -15.49
N ASP A 85 18.57 -6.62 -15.61
CA ASP A 85 19.27 -6.90 -16.86
C ASP A 85 18.96 -8.33 -17.34
N ARG A 86 18.43 -8.45 -18.57
CA ARG A 86 18.08 -9.73 -19.22
C ARG A 86 19.22 -10.74 -19.21
N PHE A 87 20.47 -10.29 -19.33
CA PHE A 87 21.65 -11.15 -19.35
C PHE A 87 22.05 -11.65 -17.95
N ARG A 88 21.84 -10.83 -16.92
CA ARG A 88 22.22 -11.16 -15.54
C ARG A 88 21.29 -12.19 -14.91
N VAL A 89 20.05 -12.33 -15.36
CA VAL A 89 19.11 -13.36 -14.86
C VAL A 89 19.69 -14.78 -15.00
N ARG A 90 20.46 -15.03 -16.06
CA ARG A 90 21.10 -16.33 -16.33
C ARG A 90 22.34 -16.58 -15.45
N HIS A 91 23.06 -15.53 -15.07
CA HIS A 91 24.45 -15.66 -14.57
C HIS A 91 24.74 -14.99 -13.22
N ALA A 92 23.87 -14.12 -12.70
CA ALA A 92 24.08 -13.39 -11.46
C ALA A 92 22.79 -13.35 -10.63
N SER A 93 22.88 -13.83 -9.38
CA SER A 93 21.89 -13.57 -8.34
C SER A 93 21.69 -12.06 -8.23
N PRO A 94 20.51 -11.50 -8.56
CA PRO A 94 20.36 -10.05 -8.50
C PRO A 94 20.35 -9.59 -7.02
N GLN A 95 21.48 -9.13 -6.51
CA GLN A 95 21.65 -8.87 -5.07
C GLN A 95 20.73 -7.76 -4.52
N ILE A 96 20.24 -6.88 -5.40
CA ILE A 96 19.44 -5.71 -5.04
C ILE A 96 18.05 -6.13 -4.52
N HIS A 97 17.23 -6.84 -5.30
CA HIS A 97 15.89 -7.26 -4.85
C HIS A 97 15.94 -8.18 -3.62
N ILE A 98 16.99 -9.00 -3.49
CA ILE A 98 17.25 -9.83 -2.30
C ILE A 98 17.36 -8.98 -1.03
N ARG A 99 18.01 -7.81 -1.10
CA ARG A 99 18.15 -6.90 0.05
C ARG A 99 16.80 -6.37 0.51
N PHE A 100 15.92 -5.97 -0.43
CA PHE A 100 14.58 -5.45 -0.11
C PHE A 100 13.67 -6.55 0.44
N ALA A 101 13.65 -7.72 -0.20
CA ALA A 101 12.87 -8.87 0.29
C ALA A 101 13.34 -9.33 1.68
N LYS A 102 14.65 -9.28 1.94
CA LYS A 102 15.22 -9.58 3.27
C LYS A 102 14.75 -8.59 4.35
N LYS A 103 14.50 -7.32 4.01
CA LYS A 103 13.91 -6.35 4.95
C LYS A 103 12.42 -6.61 5.20
N LEU A 104 11.74 -7.21 4.24
CA LEU A 104 10.35 -7.65 4.35
C LEU A 104 10.18 -9.00 5.07
N GLY A 105 11.28 -9.66 5.47
CA GLY A 105 11.26 -10.91 6.23
C GLY A 105 11.47 -12.18 5.41
N PHE A 106 11.76 -12.07 4.11
CA PHE A 106 11.88 -13.23 3.22
C PHE A 106 13.31 -13.77 3.06
N GLU A 107 13.42 -15.06 2.70
CA GLU A 107 14.70 -15.74 2.45
C GLU A 107 15.25 -15.46 1.05
N ASN A 108 16.54 -15.15 0.98
CA ASN A 108 17.23 -14.81 -0.26
C ASN A 108 17.10 -15.88 -1.36
N TYR A 109 17.16 -17.17 -1.01
CA TYR A 109 17.16 -18.25 -2.00
C TYR A 109 15.80 -18.42 -2.68
N MET A 110 14.72 -18.50 -1.89
CA MET A 110 13.36 -18.65 -2.41
C MET A 110 12.99 -17.48 -3.33
N ILE A 111 13.28 -16.25 -2.88
CA ILE A 111 13.06 -15.03 -3.66
C ILE A 111 13.84 -15.08 -4.98
N SER A 112 15.11 -15.50 -4.94
CA SER A 112 15.90 -15.60 -6.16
C SER A 112 15.33 -16.60 -7.18
N GLN A 113 14.69 -17.68 -6.74
CA GLN A 113 14.06 -18.64 -7.65
C GLN A 113 12.76 -18.07 -8.24
N ILE A 114 11.94 -17.42 -7.41
CA ILE A 114 10.69 -16.78 -7.84
C ILE A 114 10.96 -15.69 -8.87
N VAL A 115 11.91 -14.78 -8.59
CA VAL A 115 12.28 -13.71 -9.53
C VAL A 115 12.81 -14.29 -10.85
N LYS A 116 13.58 -15.38 -10.81
CA LYS A 116 14.03 -16.06 -12.05
C LYS A 116 12.88 -16.66 -12.86
N GLY A 117 11.88 -17.23 -12.18
CA GLY A 117 10.67 -17.75 -12.81
C GLY A 117 9.86 -16.65 -13.48
N GLU A 118 9.57 -15.57 -12.75
CA GLU A 118 8.78 -14.45 -13.27
C GLU A 118 9.42 -13.78 -14.48
N ILE A 119 10.73 -13.57 -14.45
CA ILE A 119 11.41 -13.00 -15.61
C ILE A 119 11.37 -13.95 -16.80
N ARG A 120 11.50 -15.26 -16.57
CA ARG A 120 11.37 -16.26 -17.65
C ARG A 120 9.96 -16.20 -18.26
N ASN A 121 8.91 -16.13 -17.45
CA ASN A 121 7.54 -16.03 -17.93
C ASN A 121 7.35 -14.75 -18.78
N LYS A 122 7.81 -13.59 -18.28
CA LYS A 122 7.78 -12.33 -19.06
C LYS A 122 8.58 -12.40 -20.36
N MET A 123 9.70 -13.13 -20.38
CA MET A 123 10.48 -13.36 -21.61
C MET A 123 9.70 -14.21 -22.62
N GLU A 124 9.03 -15.26 -22.15
CA GLU A 124 8.21 -16.14 -22.99
C GLU A 124 6.99 -15.40 -23.57
N GLU A 125 6.28 -14.62 -22.74
CA GLU A 125 5.14 -13.79 -23.17
C GLU A 125 5.52 -12.79 -24.27
N ASN A 126 6.68 -12.14 -24.12
CA ASN A 126 7.17 -11.18 -25.10
C ASN A 126 7.84 -11.82 -26.32
N LYS A 127 7.89 -13.16 -26.40
CA LYS A 127 8.67 -13.93 -27.41
C LYS A 127 10.14 -13.50 -27.49
N ASP A 128 10.67 -13.01 -26.37
CA ASP A 128 12.01 -12.48 -26.21
C ASP A 128 13.00 -13.62 -25.90
N PHE A 129 13.15 -14.55 -26.85
CA PHE A 129 14.07 -15.68 -26.68
C PHE A 129 15.52 -15.25 -26.96
N TYR A 130 16.24 -14.88 -25.89
CA TYR A 130 17.71 -14.76 -25.82
C TYR A 130 18.41 -14.24 -27.09
N GLN A 131 17.89 -13.18 -27.70
CA GLN A 131 18.60 -12.53 -28.80
C GLN A 131 19.71 -11.66 -28.20
N ARG A 132 20.97 -12.08 -28.40
CA ARG A 132 22.12 -11.19 -28.20
C ARG A 132 22.09 -10.14 -29.31
N ASP A 133 21.34 -9.08 -29.11
CA ASP A 133 21.38 -7.95 -30.02
C ASP A 133 22.70 -7.21 -29.85
N ILE A 134 23.52 -7.21 -30.90
CA ILE A 134 24.74 -6.40 -30.97
C ILE A 134 24.31 -5.00 -31.44
N ALA A 135 24.56 -4.00 -30.61
CA ALA A 135 24.36 -2.60 -30.96
C ALA A 135 25.24 -2.22 -32.16
N LYS A 136 24.84 -1.20 -32.92
CA LYS A 136 25.61 -0.69 -34.08
C LYS A 136 27.06 -0.29 -33.74
N SER A 137 27.35 -0.05 -32.45
CA SER A 137 28.67 0.26 -31.90
C SER A 137 29.54 -0.96 -31.57
N GLY A 138 29.06 -2.19 -31.79
CA GLY A 138 29.75 -3.43 -31.43
C GLY A 138 29.60 -3.88 -29.98
N GLY A 139 28.87 -3.12 -29.14
CA GLY A 139 28.50 -3.50 -27.77
C GLY A 139 27.22 -4.35 -27.71
N PHE A 140 26.94 -5.00 -26.58
CA PHE A 140 25.65 -5.66 -26.37
C PHE A 140 24.56 -4.63 -26.07
N LYS A 141 23.39 -4.74 -26.73
CA LYS A 141 22.23 -3.92 -26.41
C LYS A 141 21.67 -4.40 -25.06
N GLN A 142 21.91 -3.62 -24.01
CA GLN A 142 21.41 -3.93 -22.69
C GLN A 142 19.89 -3.71 -22.67
N GLN A 143 19.15 -4.78 -22.41
CA GLN A 143 17.71 -4.76 -22.31
C GLN A 143 17.35 -5.13 -20.87
N TYR A 144 16.38 -4.43 -20.32
CA TYR A 144 15.98 -4.55 -18.93
C TYR A 144 14.53 -4.97 -18.84
N TYR A 145 14.19 -5.72 -17.79
CA TYR A 145 12.83 -5.92 -17.34
C TYR A 145 12.63 -5.21 -16.01
N TYR A 146 11.46 -4.61 -15.86
CA TYR A 146 11.01 -4.07 -14.60
C TYR A 146 10.12 -5.11 -13.91
N ILE A 147 10.41 -5.37 -12.65
CA ILE A 147 9.56 -6.18 -11.77
C ILE A 147 9.33 -5.40 -10.49
N SER A 148 8.07 -5.33 -10.07
CA SER A 148 7.68 -4.71 -8.81
C SER A 148 7.83 -5.70 -7.65
N MET A 149 8.06 -5.17 -6.44
CA MET A 149 7.99 -5.99 -5.23
C MET A 149 6.61 -6.65 -5.09
N MET A 150 5.54 -5.96 -5.48
CA MET A 150 4.18 -6.50 -5.42
C MET A 150 3.99 -7.75 -6.29
N GLU A 151 4.53 -7.77 -7.52
CA GLU A 151 4.51 -8.97 -8.36
C GLU A 151 5.23 -10.15 -7.68
N ILE A 152 6.39 -9.88 -7.08
CA ILE A 152 7.15 -10.89 -6.33
C ILE A 152 6.32 -11.43 -5.15
N LEU A 153 5.70 -10.52 -4.38
CA LEU A 153 4.88 -10.88 -3.22
C LEU A 153 3.64 -11.69 -3.60
N LYS A 154 2.97 -11.36 -4.71
CA LYS A 154 1.82 -12.14 -5.21
C LYS A 154 2.19 -13.59 -5.51
N VAL A 155 3.34 -13.83 -6.12
CA VAL A 155 3.82 -15.20 -6.39
C VAL A 155 4.18 -15.94 -5.10
N ILE A 156 4.80 -15.27 -4.13
CA ILE A 156 5.09 -15.87 -2.82
C ILE A 156 3.78 -16.18 -2.08
N ALA A 157 2.80 -15.28 -2.11
CA ALA A 157 1.50 -15.47 -1.48
C ALA A 157 0.75 -16.68 -2.07
N GLN A 158 0.83 -16.89 -3.39
CA GLN A 158 0.28 -18.08 -4.07
C GLN A 158 0.90 -19.40 -3.58
N SER A 159 2.13 -19.37 -3.05
CA SER A 159 2.76 -20.54 -2.43
C SER A 159 2.23 -20.84 -1.02
N GLY A 160 1.33 -20.01 -0.50
CA GLY A 160 0.71 -20.15 0.83
C GLY A 160 1.38 -19.35 1.94
N ASP A 161 2.37 -18.50 1.63
CA ASP A 161 3.07 -17.70 2.64
C ASP A 161 2.15 -16.60 3.21
N LYS A 162 1.91 -16.67 4.52
CA LYS A 162 0.98 -15.80 5.23
C LYS A 162 1.45 -14.36 5.33
N LEU A 163 2.76 -14.13 5.41
CA LEU A 163 3.32 -12.78 5.49
C LEU A 163 3.28 -12.09 4.12
N ALA A 164 3.54 -12.83 3.04
CA ALA A 164 3.37 -12.31 1.69
C ALA A 164 1.90 -11.97 1.40
N GLN A 165 0.97 -12.85 1.75
CA GLN A 165 -0.46 -12.59 1.60
C GLN A 165 -0.88 -11.33 2.35
N PHE A 166 -0.42 -11.15 3.60
CA PHE A 166 -0.68 -9.94 4.37
C PHE A 166 -0.21 -8.67 3.65
N TYR A 167 0.99 -8.66 3.08
CA TYR A 167 1.47 -7.49 2.34
C TYR A 167 0.65 -7.22 1.07
N VAL A 168 0.22 -8.28 0.37
CA VAL A 168 -0.64 -8.17 -0.80
C VAL A 168 -1.98 -7.53 -0.41
N ASP A 169 -2.64 -8.07 0.61
CA ASP A 169 -3.93 -7.56 1.10
C ASP A 169 -3.82 -6.12 1.59
N TYR A 170 -2.73 -5.79 2.30
CA TYR A 170 -2.43 -4.42 2.74
C TYR A 170 -2.36 -3.46 1.56
N GLN A 171 -1.58 -3.79 0.53
CA GLN A 171 -1.37 -2.88 -0.60
C GLN A 171 -2.64 -2.72 -1.45
N GLU A 172 -3.40 -3.80 -1.63
CA GLU A 172 -4.67 -3.75 -2.37
C GLU A 172 -5.72 -2.91 -1.63
N LYS A 173 -5.79 -3.05 -0.30
CA LYS A 173 -6.64 -2.20 0.54
C LYS A 173 -6.21 -0.72 0.46
N LYS A 174 -4.91 -0.44 0.56
CA LYS A 174 -4.37 0.93 0.49
C LYS A 174 -4.73 1.60 -0.84
N LYS A 175 -4.56 0.90 -1.97
CA LYS A 175 -4.93 1.42 -3.29
C LYS A 175 -6.42 1.75 -3.41
N LEU A 176 -7.28 0.88 -2.87
CA LEU A 176 -8.72 1.13 -2.86
C LEU A 176 -9.08 2.37 -2.02
N GLU A 177 -8.42 2.55 -0.88
CA GLU A 177 -8.60 3.73 -0.03
C GLU A 177 -8.13 5.02 -0.73
N GLU A 178 -7.00 4.97 -1.44
CA GLU A 178 -6.49 6.10 -2.24
C GLU A 178 -7.44 6.48 -3.39
N GLU A 179 -7.95 5.49 -4.14
CA GLU A 179 -8.92 5.70 -5.22
C GLU A 179 -10.22 6.33 -4.70
N HIS A 180 -10.73 5.83 -3.57
CA HIS A 180 -11.91 6.39 -2.92
C HIS A 180 -11.66 7.83 -2.47
N GLN A 181 -10.51 8.10 -1.85
CA GLN A 181 -10.18 9.43 -1.34
C GLN A 181 -10.04 10.46 -2.46
N GLN A 182 -9.47 10.06 -3.60
CA GLN A 182 -9.41 10.89 -4.79
C GLN A 182 -10.82 11.20 -5.33
N SER A 183 -11.69 10.18 -5.40
CA SER A 183 -13.09 10.37 -5.80
C SER A 183 -13.86 11.34 -4.88
N TYR A 184 -13.72 11.20 -3.56
CA TYR A 184 -14.34 12.11 -2.59
C TYR A 184 -13.84 13.55 -2.75
N SER A 185 -12.55 13.74 -2.99
CA SER A 185 -11.97 15.08 -3.24
C SER A 185 -12.58 15.74 -4.47
N GLU A 186 -12.79 14.99 -5.55
CA GLU A 186 -13.43 15.50 -6.77
C GLU A 186 -14.90 15.88 -6.54
N ILE A 187 -15.64 15.06 -5.78
CA ILE A 187 -17.04 15.34 -5.42
C ILE A 187 -17.13 16.61 -4.54
N LEU A 188 -16.24 16.74 -3.55
CA LEU A 188 -16.20 17.90 -2.67
C LEU A 188 -15.91 19.20 -3.46
N GLU A 189 -15.00 19.17 -4.43
CA GLU A 189 -14.74 20.32 -5.29
C GLU A 189 -15.92 20.67 -6.20
N LYS A 190 -16.71 19.69 -6.65
CA LYS A 190 -17.97 19.95 -7.36
C LYS A 190 -18.99 20.66 -6.47
N PHE A 191 -19.23 20.14 -5.26
CA PHE A 191 -20.17 20.76 -4.31
C PHE A 191 -19.73 22.17 -3.90
N LYS A 192 -18.44 22.39 -3.72
CA LYS A 192 -17.88 23.73 -3.45
C LYS A 192 -18.21 24.72 -4.57
N LYS A 193 -18.03 24.32 -5.85
CA LYS A 193 -18.38 25.16 -7.00
C LYS A 193 -19.88 25.44 -7.07
N GLU A 194 -20.71 24.45 -6.77
CA GLU A 194 -22.17 24.59 -6.76
C GLU A 194 -22.64 25.55 -5.66
N ILE A 195 -22.10 25.45 -4.44
CA ILE A 195 -22.38 26.37 -3.34
C ILE A 195 -22.01 27.81 -3.71
N VAL A 196 -20.84 28.03 -4.33
CA VAL A 196 -20.44 29.37 -4.79
C VAL A 196 -21.45 29.93 -5.80
N LEU A 197 -21.90 29.10 -6.74
CA LEU A 197 -22.87 29.50 -7.76
C LEU A 197 -24.25 29.82 -7.16
N LEU A 198 -24.74 28.97 -6.25
CA LEU A 198 -25.99 29.19 -5.52
C LEU A 198 -25.93 30.44 -4.63
N THR A 199 -24.78 30.70 -3.99
CA THR A 199 -24.57 31.91 -3.18
C THR A 199 -24.66 33.17 -4.06
N ALA A 200 -24.00 33.18 -5.21
CA ALA A 200 -24.09 34.30 -6.15
C ALA A 200 -25.50 34.49 -6.73
N GLN A 201 -26.28 33.41 -6.91
CA GLN A 201 -27.68 33.50 -7.31
C GLN A 201 -28.55 34.08 -6.18
N ARG A 202 -28.33 33.67 -4.93
CA ARG A 202 -29.02 34.22 -3.76
C ARG A 202 -28.75 35.73 -3.65
N ASP A 203 -27.50 36.15 -3.72
CA ASP A 203 -27.14 37.57 -3.60
C ASP A 203 -27.80 38.42 -4.70
N LYS A 204 -27.92 37.89 -5.94
CA LYS A 204 -28.67 38.56 -7.01
C LYS A 204 -30.18 38.63 -6.74
N LEU A 205 -30.75 37.62 -6.11
CA LEU A 205 -32.17 37.63 -5.73
C LEU A 205 -32.42 38.60 -4.58
N ASP A 206 -31.53 38.65 -3.59
CA ASP A 206 -31.60 39.58 -2.47
C ASP A 206 -31.55 41.04 -2.95
N GLU A 207 -30.67 41.35 -3.91
CA GLU A 207 -30.60 42.66 -4.57
C GLU A 207 -31.91 43.03 -5.30
N LYS A 208 -32.51 42.09 -6.03
CA LYS A 208 -33.80 42.31 -6.70
C LYS A 208 -34.95 42.53 -5.72
N ILE A 209 -34.97 41.77 -4.61
CA ILE A 209 -35.96 41.93 -3.55
C ILE A 209 -35.82 43.32 -2.93
N HIS A 210 -34.59 43.78 -2.68
CA HIS A 210 -34.33 45.11 -2.16
C HIS A 210 -34.88 46.20 -3.09
N GLN A 211 -34.55 46.14 -4.39
CA GLN A 211 -35.04 47.08 -5.39
C GLN A 211 -36.57 47.12 -5.48
N LEU A 212 -37.23 45.95 -5.47
CA LEU A 212 -38.69 45.87 -5.49
C LEU A 212 -39.31 46.44 -4.21
N THR A 213 -38.70 46.18 -3.05
CA THR A 213 -39.16 46.70 -1.76
C THR A 213 -39.12 48.22 -1.73
N GLU A 214 -38.04 48.85 -2.24
CA GLU A 214 -37.97 50.30 -2.37
C GLU A 214 -39.02 50.87 -3.34
N GLN A 215 -39.28 50.19 -4.46
CA GLN A 215 -40.32 50.61 -5.40
C GLN A 215 -41.71 50.56 -4.77
N VAL A 216 -42.04 49.50 -4.04
CA VAL A 216 -43.31 49.37 -3.31
C VAL A 216 -43.45 50.48 -2.28
N GLN A 217 -42.43 50.75 -1.46
CA GLN A 217 -42.46 51.84 -0.47
C GLN A 217 -42.67 53.22 -1.11
N LYS A 218 -42.07 53.49 -2.27
CA LYS A 218 -42.29 54.75 -3.02
C LYS A 218 -43.73 54.86 -3.53
N LEU A 219 -44.33 53.77 -3.99
CA LEU A 219 -45.73 53.75 -4.44
C LEU A 219 -46.71 53.92 -3.26
N GLU A 220 -46.43 53.29 -2.11
CA GLU A 220 -47.25 53.41 -0.91
C GLU A 220 -47.14 54.81 -0.27
N GLY A 221 -45.93 55.38 -0.21
CA GLY A 221 -45.71 56.75 0.27
C GLY A 221 -46.24 57.84 -0.66
N GLY A 222 -46.32 57.58 -1.97
CA GLY A 222 -46.88 58.49 -2.97
C GLY A 222 -48.41 58.61 -2.96
N ASN A 223 -49.12 57.67 -2.33
CA ASN A 223 -50.58 57.64 -2.29
C ASN A 223 -51.22 58.49 -1.17
N ILE A 224 -50.43 59.11 -0.29
CA ILE A 224 -50.95 59.95 0.81
C ILE A 224 -51.21 61.41 0.36
N SER A 225 -50.70 61.87 -0.79
CA SER A 225 -50.81 63.30 -1.17
C SER A 225 -51.88 63.64 -2.22
N ASN A 226 -52.75 62.71 -2.63
CA ASN A 226 -53.83 63.00 -3.59
C ASN A 226 -55.22 62.68 -3.03
N GLY A 227 -55.51 63.19 -1.83
CA GLY A 227 -56.86 63.37 -1.32
C GLY A 227 -57.25 64.85 -1.37
N ARG A 228 -57.85 65.28 -2.49
CA ARG A 228 -58.51 66.59 -2.62
C ARG A 228 -59.75 66.62 -1.74
N LYS A 229 -59.80 67.52 -0.76
CA LYS A 229 -60.88 68.52 -0.56
C LYS A 229 -60.48 69.54 0.49
#